data_AF-A0A9D7UL60-F1
#
_entry.id   AF-A0A9D7UL60-F1
#
_cell.length_a   1.000
_cell.length_b   1.000
_cell.length_c   1.000
_cell.angle_alpha   90.00
_cell.angle_beta   90.00
_cell.angle_gamma   90.00
#
_symmetry.space_group_name_H-M   'P 1'
#
loop_
_entity.id
_entity.type
_entity.pdbx_description
1 polymer ?
#
loop_
_entity_poly.entity_id
_entity_poly.type
_entity_poly.pdbx_seq_one_letter_code
_entity_poly.pdbx_strand_id
1 'polypeptide(L)'
;MTAPCGGAFTAPACGVGAADATARGAGAHRLEMLRARRITLLLIAMTLMGLSDLLCTLAYMRMSGMVEMNPLARWVANEGGASGLVAFKLSTIGVSAGILFALRRRPIAERCAWIGAAAMLALTAHWVHFNAHVPGMTTLMHELAAASPPEWVRLRD
;
A
#
# COMPACT_ATOMS: atom_id res chain seq x y z
N MET A 1 45.49 -73.89 -13.14
CA MET A 1 45.67 -72.57 -12.49
C MET A 1 45.40 -71.52 -13.55
N THR A 2 44.17 -71.10 -13.89
CA THR A 2 43.15 -70.31 -13.15
C THR A 2 43.79 -69.13 -12.41
N ALA A 3 43.55 -67.84 -12.72
CA ALA A 3 42.35 -67.17 -13.23
C ALA A 3 42.67 -65.82 -13.93
N PRO A 4 41.71 -65.21 -14.66
CA PRO A 4 41.78 -63.84 -15.17
C PRO A 4 41.03 -62.85 -14.26
N CYS A 5 41.61 -61.69 -13.96
CA CYS A 5 40.94 -60.57 -13.28
C CYS A 5 40.81 -59.38 -14.23
N GLY A 6 39.80 -59.42 -15.10
CA GLY A 6 39.38 -58.29 -15.92
C GLY A 6 38.27 -57.51 -15.22
N GLY A 7 38.64 -56.48 -14.46
CA GLY A 7 37.70 -55.55 -13.84
C GLY A 7 37.20 -54.53 -14.86
N ALA A 8 35.98 -54.71 -15.35
CA ALA A 8 35.27 -53.72 -16.16
C ALA A 8 34.85 -52.54 -15.26
N PHE A 9 35.56 -51.42 -15.37
CA PHE A 9 35.20 -50.16 -14.75
C PHE A 9 34.11 -49.49 -15.60
N THR A 10 32.83 -49.67 -15.22
CA THR A 10 31.71 -48.97 -15.84
C THR A 10 31.61 -47.56 -15.28
N ALA A 11 31.84 -46.55 -16.12
CA ALA A 11 31.65 -45.14 -15.78
C ALA A 11 30.16 -44.84 -15.49
N PRO A 12 29.83 -44.06 -14.44
CA PRO A 12 28.45 -43.68 -14.17
C PRO A 12 27.96 -42.63 -15.19
N ALA A 13 26.71 -42.80 -15.62
CA ALA A 13 26.03 -41.99 -16.61
C ALA A 13 25.99 -40.50 -16.23
N CYS A 14 26.60 -39.65 -17.05
CA CYS A 14 26.67 -38.19 -16.94
C CYS A 14 25.36 -37.47 -17.38
N GLY A 15 24.19 -38.08 -17.18
CA GLY A 15 22.94 -37.64 -17.83
C GLY A 15 21.89 -36.98 -16.91
N VAL A 16 21.98 -37.15 -15.58
CA VAL A 16 20.88 -36.77 -14.67
C VAL A 16 20.92 -35.30 -14.24
N GLY A 17 22.06 -34.61 -14.37
CA GLY A 17 22.24 -33.24 -13.86
C GLY A 17 21.57 -32.13 -14.70
N ALA A 18 21.44 -32.31 -16.01
CA ALA A 18 21.00 -31.24 -16.91
C ALA A 18 19.49 -30.95 -16.81
N ALA A 19 18.66 -31.99 -16.79
CA ALA A 19 17.20 -31.86 -16.69
C ALA A 19 16.76 -31.30 -15.33
N ASP A 20 17.45 -31.68 -14.26
CA ASP A 20 17.14 -31.24 -12.90
C ASP A 20 17.53 -29.77 -12.66
N ALA A 21 18.62 -29.29 -13.30
CA ALA A 21 18.99 -27.88 -13.28
C ALA A 21 17.98 -26.99 -14.04
N THR A 22 17.42 -27.46 -15.16
CA THR A 22 16.42 -26.71 -15.95
C THR A 22 15.09 -26.57 -15.18
N ALA A 23 14.65 -27.64 -14.52
CA ALA A 23 13.44 -27.64 -13.71
C ALA A 23 13.53 -26.68 -12.51
N ARG A 24 14.68 -26.63 -11.83
CA ARG A 24 14.93 -25.68 -10.72
C ARG A 24 14.92 -24.22 -11.17
N GLY A 25 15.51 -23.92 -12.33
CA GLY A 25 15.50 -22.56 -12.91
C GLY A 25 14.10 -22.09 -13.27
N ALA A 26 13.28 -22.96 -13.89
CA ALA A 26 11.89 -22.66 -14.23
C ALA A 26 11.02 -22.40 -12.99
N GLY A 27 11.26 -23.13 -11.90
CA GLY A 27 10.58 -22.93 -10.61
C GLY A 27 10.90 -21.58 -9.98
N ALA A 28 12.19 -21.22 -9.91
CA ALA A 28 12.63 -19.94 -9.35
C ALA A 28 12.04 -18.74 -10.11
N HIS A 29 12.07 -18.78 -11.44
CA HIS A 29 11.48 -17.73 -12.27
C HIS A 29 9.96 -17.58 -12.05
N ARG A 30 9.23 -18.71 -11.93
CA ARG A 30 7.79 -18.69 -11.67
C ARG A 30 7.46 -18.07 -10.30
N LEU A 31 8.27 -18.35 -9.27
CA LEU A 31 8.11 -17.75 -7.94
C LEU A 31 8.37 -16.23 -7.97
N GLU A 32 9.37 -15.76 -8.72
CA GLU A 32 9.62 -14.33 -8.90
C GLU A 32 8.46 -13.61 -9.61
N MET A 33 7.90 -14.23 -10.67
CA MET A 33 6.72 -13.69 -11.36
C MET A 33 5.50 -13.61 -10.44
N LEU A 34 5.27 -14.65 -9.61
CA LEU A 34 4.16 -14.66 -8.65
C LEU A 34 4.34 -13.57 -7.57
N ARG A 35 5.56 -13.38 -7.06
CA ARG A 35 5.86 -12.30 -6.11
C ARG A 35 5.60 -10.93 -6.72
N ALA A 36 6.12 -10.68 -7.93
CA ALA A 36 5.91 -9.42 -8.63
C ALA A 36 4.41 -9.15 -8.83
N ARG A 37 3.64 -10.15 -9.25
CA ARG A 37 2.18 -10.03 -9.42
C ARG A 37 1.46 -9.69 -8.11
N ARG A 38 1.82 -10.33 -6.98
CA ARG A 38 1.25 -10.03 -5.66
C ARG A 38 1.51 -8.60 -5.24
N ILE A 39 2.75 -8.14 -5.38
CA ILE A 39 3.13 -6.75 -5.04
C ILE A 39 2.37 -5.76 -5.92
N THR A 40 2.24 -6.02 -7.23
CA THR A 40 1.47 -5.18 -8.14
C THR A 40 -0.01 -5.11 -7.75
N LEU A 41 -0.62 -6.23 -7.37
CA LEU A 41 -2.02 -6.25 -6.90
C LEU A 41 -2.19 -5.46 -5.58
N LEU A 42 -1.27 -5.63 -4.62
CA LEU A 42 -1.28 -4.86 -3.37
C LEU A 42 -1.12 -3.37 -3.63
N LEU A 43 -0.23 -2.99 -4.57
CA LEU A 43 -0.05 -1.60 -4.97
C LEU A 43 -1.33 -1.00 -5.57
N ILE A 44 -1.97 -1.71 -6.51
CA ILE A 44 -3.25 -1.27 -7.09
C ILE A 44 -4.29 -1.10 -5.99
N ALA A 45 -4.42 -2.06 -5.07
CA ALA A 45 -5.36 -1.97 -3.96
C ALA A 45 -5.07 -0.77 -3.05
N MET A 46 -3.81 -0.53 -2.70
CA MET A 46 -3.40 0.63 -1.88
C MET A 46 -3.70 1.96 -2.59
N THR A 47 -3.41 2.06 -3.89
CA THR A 47 -3.71 3.25 -4.68
C THR A 47 -5.22 3.52 -4.74
N LEU A 48 -6.04 2.49 -4.96
CA LEU A 48 -7.50 2.62 -4.97
C LEU A 48 -8.06 3.01 -3.60
N MET A 49 -7.55 2.42 -2.51
CA MET A 49 -7.92 2.81 -1.15
C MET A 49 -7.53 4.26 -0.85
N GLY A 50 -6.33 4.70 -1.28
CA GLY A 50 -5.87 6.08 -1.11
C GLY A 50 -6.69 7.10 -1.91
N LEU A 51 -7.09 6.75 -3.13
CA LEU A 51 -8.00 7.58 -3.93
C LEU A 51 -9.40 7.65 -3.31
N SER A 52 -9.90 6.55 -2.77
CA SER A 52 -11.20 6.51 -2.08
C SER A 52 -11.19 7.39 -0.83
N ASP A 53 -10.12 7.33 -0.03
CA ASP A 53 -9.92 8.20 1.13
C ASP A 53 -9.89 9.69 0.73
N LEU A 54 -9.23 10.02 -0.39
CA LEU A 54 -9.22 11.38 -0.94
C LEU A 54 -10.62 11.85 -1.35
N LEU A 55 -11.40 11.00 -2.02
CA LEU A 55 -12.77 11.32 -2.42
C LEU A 55 -13.67 11.57 -1.20
N CYS A 56 -13.56 10.73 -0.16
CA CYS A 56 -14.27 10.94 1.10
C CYS A 56 -13.86 12.27 1.75
N THR A 57 -12.54 12.55 1.84
CA THR A 57 -12.03 13.80 2.42
C THR A 57 -12.59 15.02 1.68
N LEU A 58 -12.60 15.00 0.34
CA LEU A 58 -13.15 16.08 -0.48
C LEU A 58 -14.65 16.26 -0.27
N ALA A 59 -15.41 15.16 -0.20
CA ALA A 59 -16.85 15.21 0.07
C ALA A 59 -17.13 15.85 1.44
N TYR A 60 -16.41 15.42 2.48
CA TYR A 60 -16.55 15.97 3.84
C TYR A 60 -16.16 17.45 3.91
N MET A 61 -15.04 17.86 3.29
CA MET A 61 -14.62 19.26 3.27
C MET A 61 -15.63 20.18 2.59
N ARG A 62 -16.27 19.72 1.49
CA ARG A 62 -17.26 20.51 0.75
C ARG A 62 -18.59 20.66 1.49
N MET A 63 -18.99 19.65 2.26
CA MET A 63 -20.30 19.64 2.94
C MET A 63 -20.25 20.30 4.32
N SER A 64 -19.25 19.96 5.13
CA SER A 64 -19.27 20.24 6.57
C SER A 64 -18.19 21.19 7.03
N GLY A 65 -17.12 21.36 6.23
CA GLY A 65 -15.83 21.86 6.71
C GLY A 65 -15.17 20.84 7.63
N MET A 66 -13.88 20.56 7.43
CA MET A 66 -13.15 19.59 8.26
C MET A 66 -12.02 20.30 9.02
N VAL A 67 -11.91 20.02 10.32
CA VAL A 67 -10.73 20.42 11.09
C VAL A 67 -9.62 19.43 10.78
N GLU A 68 -8.65 19.88 9.99
CA GLU A 68 -7.50 19.04 9.61
C GLU A 68 -6.54 18.90 10.80
N MET A 69 -6.54 17.73 11.44
CA MET A 69 -5.65 17.45 12.57
C MET A 69 -4.18 17.35 12.16
N ASN A 70 -3.88 17.09 10.89
CA ASN A 70 -2.52 17.06 10.38
C ASN A 70 -2.04 18.51 10.13
N PRO A 71 -1.06 19.04 10.91
CA PRO A 71 -0.62 20.43 10.78
C PRO A 71 0.01 20.73 9.42
N LEU A 72 0.67 19.74 8.81
CA LEU A 72 1.27 19.89 7.49
C LEU A 72 0.20 19.98 6.40
N ALA A 73 -0.82 19.13 6.50
CA ALA A 73 -1.97 19.14 5.59
C ALA A 73 -2.77 20.45 5.73
N ARG A 74 -2.92 20.95 6.96
CA ARG A 74 -3.56 22.24 7.25
C ARG A 74 -2.82 23.40 6.61
N TRP A 75 -1.48 23.42 6.72
CA TRP A 75 -0.66 24.45 6.08
C TRP A 75 -0.83 24.43 4.56
N VAL A 76 -0.80 23.24 3.94
CA VAL A 76 -1.03 23.08 2.49
C VAL A 76 -2.45 23.50 2.09
N ALA A 77 -3.47 23.18 2.88
CA ALA A 77 -4.84 23.60 2.63
C ALA A 77 -5.04 25.11 2.79
N ASN A 78 -4.32 25.76 3.70
CA ASN A 78 -4.37 27.21 3.89
C ASN A 78 -3.75 27.97 2.71
N GLU A 79 -2.65 27.47 2.14
CA GLU A 79 -1.98 28.14 1.01
C GLU A 79 -2.60 27.78 -0.35
N GLY A 80 -2.96 26.51 -0.55
CA GLY A 80 -3.40 25.98 -1.84
C GLY A 80 -4.88 25.60 -1.91
N GLY A 81 -5.67 25.81 -0.86
CA GLY A 81 -7.06 25.40 -0.82
C GLY A 81 -7.24 23.88 -1.00
N ALA A 82 -8.39 23.48 -1.57
CA ALA A 82 -8.75 22.08 -1.74
C ALA A 82 -7.83 21.40 -2.77
N SER A 83 -7.41 22.14 -3.79
CA SER A 83 -6.52 21.66 -4.84
C SER A 83 -5.11 21.37 -4.32
N GLY A 84 -4.59 22.20 -3.41
CA GLY A 84 -3.33 21.95 -2.72
C GLY A 84 -3.35 20.63 -1.93
N LEU A 85 -4.44 20.39 -1.19
CA LEU A 85 -4.61 19.16 -0.41
C LEU A 85 -4.71 17.92 -1.31
N VAL A 86 -5.44 18.03 -2.43
CA VAL A 86 -5.54 16.99 -3.47
C VAL A 86 -4.16 16.69 -4.04
N ALA A 87 -3.41 17.72 -4.44
CA ALA A 87 -2.08 17.55 -5.00
C ALA A 87 -1.12 16.87 -4.02
N PHE A 88 -1.19 17.23 -2.73
CA PHE A 88 -0.38 16.61 -1.69
C PHE A 88 -0.74 15.13 -1.45
N LYS A 89 -2.04 14.78 -1.38
CA LYS A 89 -2.46 13.38 -1.27
C LYS A 89 -2.10 12.57 -2.52
N LEU A 90 -2.27 13.12 -3.71
CA LEU A 90 -1.88 12.43 -4.95
C LEU A 90 -0.37 12.25 -5.07
N SER A 91 0.43 13.24 -4.65
CA SER A 91 1.89 13.14 -4.68
C SER A 91 2.40 12.08 -3.70
N THR A 92 1.84 12.01 -2.49
CA THR A 92 2.21 10.98 -1.51
C THR A 92 1.82 9.57 -1.97
N ILE A 93 0.63 9.38 -2.57
CA ILE A 93 0.24 8.12 -3.21
C ILE A 93 1.20 7.77 -4.36
N GLY A 94 1.49 8.72 -5.24
CA GLY A 94 2.37 8.51 -6.39
C GLY A 94 3.81 8.16 -5.99
N VAL A 95 4.37 8.88 -5.02
CA VAL A 95 5.73 8.64 -4.52
C VAL A 95 5.81 7.29 -3.81
N SER A 96 4.88 6.99 -2.90
CA SER A 96 4.89 5.71 -2.18
C SER A 96 4.70 4.52 -3.13
N ALA A 97 3.73 4.61 -4.05
CA ALA A 97 3.50 3.57 -5.05
C ALA A 97 4.70 3.43 -6.01
N GLY A 98 5.31 4.54 -6.42
CA GLY A 98 6.50 4.56 -7.28
C GLY A 98 7.70 3.88 -6.64
N ILE A 99 7.99 4.18 -5.37
CA ILE A 99 9.07 3.53 -4.61
C ILE A 99 8.84 2.02 -4.49
N LEU A 100 7.64 1.60 -4.10
CA LEU A 100 7.30 0.18 -3.98
C LEU A 100 7.35 -0.53 -5.34
N PHE A 101 6.90 0.13 -6.41
CA PHE A 101 6.96 -0.41 -7.76
C PHE A 101 8.41 -0.57 -8.25
N ALA A 102 9.29 0.40 -7.97
CA ALA A 102 10.71 0.29 -8.29
C ALA A 102 11.38 -0.85 -7.52
N LEU A 103 10.99 -1.07 -6.27
CA LEU A 103 11.55 -2.11 -5.40
C LEU A 103 10.84 -3.48 -5.52
N ARG A 104 9.87 -3.65 -6.43
CA ARG A 104 9.02 -4.86 -6.54
C ARG A 104 9.75 -6.21 -6.67
N ARG A 105 11.03 -6.21 -7.07
CA ARG A 105 11.86 -7.43 -7.15
C ARG A 105 12.56 -7.78 -5.83
N ARG A 106 12.55 -6.89 -4.83
CA ARG A 106 13.19 -7.10 -3.52
C ARG A 106 12.19 -7.75 -2.55
N PRO A 107 12.61 -8.73 -1.73
CA PRO A 107 11.73 -9.36 -0.74
C PRO A 107 11.26 -8.38 0.34
N ILE A 108 12.03 -7.31 0.59
CA ILE A 108 11.65 -6.26 1.55
C ILE A 108 10.41 -5.49 1.07
N ALA A 109 10.23 -5.32 -0.24
CA ALA A 109 9.08 -4.60 -0.81
C ALA A 109 7.77 -5.35 -0.57
N GLU A 110 7.81 -6.70 -0.52
CA GLU A 110 6.65 -7.51 -0.17
C GLU A 110 6.19 -7.21 1.27
N ARG A 111 7.11 -7.15 2.23
CA ARG A 111 6.79 -6.80 3.62
C ARG A 111 6.26 -5.38 3.73
N CYS A 112 6.90 -4.41 3.08
CA CYS A 112 6.43 -3.02 3.07
C CYS A 112 5.05 -2.88 2.43
N ALA A 113 4.77 -3.59 1.34
CA ALA A 113 3.46 -3.59 0.69
C ALA A 113 2.37 -4.16 1.61
N TRP A 114 2.66 -5.25 2.32
CA TRP A 114 1.72 -5.82 3.30
C TRP A 114 1.46 -4.88 4.47
N ILE A 115 2.51 -4.27 5.04
CA ILE A 115 2.36 -3.29 6.13
C ILE A 115 1.56 -2.08 5.64
N GLY A 116 1.86 -1.56 4.46
CA GLY A 116 1.13 -0.44 3.86
C GLY A 116 -0.35 -0.77 3.61
N ALA A 117 -0.65 -1.94 3.07
CA ALA A 117 -2.02 -2.40 2.86
C ALA A 117 -2.77 -2.57 4.19
N ALA A 118 -2.13 -3.13 5.22
CA ALA A 118 -2.71 -3.26 6.55
C ALA A 118 -2.98 -1.90 7.20
N ALA A 119 -2.06 -0.94 7.06
CA ALA A 119 -2.26 0.43 7.55
C ALA A 119 -3.44 1.12 6.86
N MET A 120 -3.55 1.00 5.53
CA MET A 120 -4.69 1.54 4.78
C MET A 120 -6.01 0.91 5.24
N LEU A 121 -6.04 -0.41 5.42
CA LEU A 121 -7.22 -1.12 5.90
C LEU A 121 -7.62 -0.68 7.32
N ALA A 122 -6.65 -0.57 8.23
CA ALA A 122 -6.89 -0.11 9.59
C ALA A 122 -7.43 1.32 9.62
N LEU A 123 -6.89 2.21 8.76
CA LEU A 123 -7.38 3.56 8.61
C LEU A 123 -8.83 3.58 8.09
N THR A 124 -9.15 2.79 7.07
CA THR A 124 -10.53 2.65 6.57
C THR A 124 -11.47 2.15 7.66
N ALA A 125 -11.08 1.12 8.42
CA ALA A 125 -11.88 0.59 9.52
C ALA A 125 -12.10 1.64 10.62
N HIS A 126 -11.07 2.42 10.95
CA HIS A 126 -11.17 3.52 11.90
C HIS A 126 -12.20 4.56 11.44
N TRP A 127 -12.17 4.97 10.17
CA TRP A 127 -13.12 5.94 9.63
C TRP A 127 -14.56 5.40 9.59
N VAL A 128 -14.75 4.13 9.24
CA VAL A 128 -16.09 3.49 9.29
C VAL A 128 -16.62 3.51 10.72
N HIS A 129 -15.78 3.15 11.69
CA HIS A 129 -16.16 3.18 13.10
C HIS A 129 -16.47 4.60 13.57
N PHE A 130 -15.63 5.58 13.24
CA PHE A 130 -15.85 6.98 13.57
C PHE A 130 -17.19 7.48 13.00
N ASN A 131 -17.43 7.27 11.71
CA ASN A 131 -18.65 7.71 11.03
C ASN A 131 -19.93 7.07 11.59
N ALA A 132 -19.85 5.86 12.16
CA ALA A 132 -20.98 5.24 12.84
C ALA A 132 -21.36 5.97 14.15
N HIS A 133 -20.42 6.67 14.79
CA HIS A 133 -20.63 7.34 16.08
C HIS A 133 -20.88 8.85 15.95
N VAL A 134 -20.44 9.49 14.86
CA VAL A 134 -20.65 10.93 14.62
C VAL A 134 -22.10 11.39 14.78
N PRO A 135 -23.14 10.68 14.27
CA PRO A 135 -24.53 11.13 14.41
C PRO A 135 -24.97 11.32 15.86
N GLY A 136 -24.54 10.42 16.76
CA GLY A 136 -24.86 10.51 18.19
C GLY A 136 -24.13 11.63 18.92
N MET A 137 -22.96 12.05 18.42
CA MET A 137 -22.16 13.13 19.00
C MET A 137 -22.46 14.50 18.39
N THR A 138 -23.22 14.57 17.29
CA THR A 138 -23.43 15.80 16.51
C THR A 138 -24.04 16.91 17.35
N THR A 139 -25.04 16.60 18.19
CA THR A 139 -25.68 17.59 19.07
C THR A 139 -24.69 18.18 20.09
N LEU A 140 -23.87 17.32 20.70
CA LEU A 140 -22.83 17.71 21.66
C LEU A 140 -21.72 18.53 21.00
N MET A 141 -21.29 18.16 19.78
CA MET A 141 -20.31 18.92 19.02
C MET A 141 -20.85 20.30 18.61
N HIS A 142 -22.14 20.41 18.31
CA HIS A 142 -22.78 21.68 17.98
C HIS A 142 -22.79 22.63 19.20
N GLU A 143 -23.12 22.13 20.39
CA GLU A 143 -23.06 22.90 21.63
C GLU A 143 -21.63 23.35 21.98
N LEU A 144 -20.64 22.46 21.84
CA LEU A 144 -19.22 22.79 22.06
C LEU A 144 -18.68 23.79 21.03
N ALA A 145 -19.09 23.68 19.77
CA ALA A 145 -18.71 24.62 18.71
C ALA A 145 -19.31 26.01 18.93
N ALA A 146 -20.50 26.12 19.54
CA ALA A 146 -21.08 27.40 19.93
C ALA A 146 -20.33 28.05 21.10
N ALA A 147 -19.63 27.26 21.93
CA ALA A 147 -18.89 27.75 23.09
C ALA A 147 -17.44 28.18 22.80
N SER A 148 -16.83 27.76 21.68
CA SER A 148 -15.46 28.10 21.28
C SER A 148 -15.42 28.94 19.99
N PRO A 149 -14.67 30.05 19.92
CA PRO A 149 -14.53 30.81 18.68
C PRO A 149 -13.84 29.93 17.61
N PRO A 150 -14.41 29.81 16.40
CA PRO A 150 -13.95 28.84 15.42
C PRO A 150 -12.64 29.25 14.74
N GLU A 151 -11.52 28.55 15.01
CA GLU A 151 -10.34 28.48 14.12
C GLU A 151 -10.60 27.48 12.99
N TRP A 152 -11.74 27.60 12.32
CA TRP A 152 -12.15 26.67 11.27
C TRP A 152 -11.59 27.17 9.94
N VAL A 153 -10.74 26.36 9.31
CA VAL A 153 -10.25 26.63 7.96
C VAL A 153 -11.42 26.47 6.99
N ARG A 154 -11.90 27.59 6.44
CA ARG A 154 -12.85 27.57 5.32
C ARG A 154 -12.04 27.66 4.03
N LEU A 155 -12.27 26.70 3.14
CA LEU A 155 -11.76 26.75 1.79
C LEU A 155 -12.40 27.96 1.09
N ARG A 156 -11.58 28.94 0.73
CA ARG A 156 -11.97 29.98 -0.22
C ARG A 156 -11.82 29.39 -1.62
N ASP A 157 -12.87 29.51 -2.43
CA ASP A 157 -12.81 29.24 -3.86
C ASP A 157 -11.86 30.22 -4.57
#